data_AF-A0A1I7YSV4-F1
#
_entry.id   AF-A0A1I7YSV4-F1
#
_cell.length_a   1.000
_cell.length_b   1.000
_cell.length_c   1.000
_cell.angle_alpha   90.00
_cell.angle_beta   90.00
_cell.angle_gamma   90.00
#
_symmetry.space_group_name_H-M   'P 1'
#
loop_
_entity.id
_entity.type
_entity.pdbx_description
1 polymer ?
#
loop_
_entity_poly.entity_id
_entity_poly.type
_entity_poly.pdbx_seq_one_letter_code
_entity_poly.pdbx_strand_id
1 'polypeptide(L)'
;MLMLMFVPTSQCTTSYYGGSAHFGVHPWHWYFSQGLVSVMTVHLLPVILGLFTHCALRPTLSLAYIAVWYVVFHSFLPHKEHRFLLPIIPFLCLYAGHFLAVSYKGAWNKSSFLFKISFLLMLVVSFLLMLVVNVPLSLYTSMVHQVGPMAAAMSISSQHPAPNLSIVQLMPCYSMPQHSYFHGHNVSIRSLDCSPNLLSDPLFIDEADHFHDDPKSFLKNFWPSFGYVSHVVIYEKTFSKVADFLSSRGFRICDRLFHAHFPTSSRQDNYLLVLCNM
;
A
#
# COMPACT_ATOMS: atom_id res chain seq x y z
N MET A 1 13.34 4.72 24.19
CA MET A 1 13.62 3.36 23.68
C MET A 1 13.68 3.46 22.16
N LEU A 2 14.85 3.81 21.61
CA LEU A 2 15.07 3.79 20.15
C LEU A 2 15.22 2.33 19.76
N MET A 3 14.21 1.78 19.10
CA MET A 3 14.34 0.50 18.40
C MET A 3 15.14 0.79 17.13
N LEU A 4 16.48 0.78 17.26
CA LEU A 4 17.38 0.72 16.11
C LEU A 4 17.08 -0.62 15.43
N MET A 5 16.30 -0.59 14.35
CA MET A 5 16.24 -1.68 13.40
C MET A 5 17.65 -1.81 12.80
N PHE A 6 18.47 -2.68 13.38
CA PHE A 6 19.65 -3.20 12.71
C PHE A 6 19.14 -4.03 11.53
N VAL A 7 19.10 -3.42 10.35
CA VAL A 7 18.98 -4.16 9.09
C VAL A 7 20.34 -4.83 8.87
N PRO A 8 20.45 -6.17 8.94
CA PRO A 8 21.70 -6.86 8.68
C PRO A 8 22.27 -6.47 7.32
N THR A 9 23.60 -6.34 7.23
CA THR A 9 24.31 -5.92 6.00
C THR A 9 23.98 -6.78 4.77
N SER A 10 23.58 -8.04 4.98
CA SER A 10 23.09 -8.96 3.93
C SER A 10 21.74 -8.55 3.32
N GLN A 11 20.85 -7.92 4.11
CA GLN A 11 19.58 -7.35 3.63
C GLN A 11 19.79 -6.04 2.86
N CYS A 12 20.80 -5.25 3.23
CA CYS A 12 21.21 -4.11 2.43
C CYS A 12 21.68 -4.57 1.04
N THR A 13 22.61 -5.54 0.96
CA THR A 13 23.11 -6.01 -0.33
C THR A 13 22.01 -6.58 -1.21
N THR A 14 21.09 -7.41 -0.70
CA THR A 14 19.98 -7.94 -1.51
C THR A 14 18.97 -6.86 -1.94
N SER A 15 18.74 -5.84 -1.11
CA SER A 15 17.88 -4.71 -1.48
C SER A 15 18.50 -3.84 -2.58
N TYR A 16 19.82 -3.62 -2.54
CA TYR A 16 20.56 -2.82 -3.53
C TYR A 16 20.89 -3.58 -4.83
N TYR A 17 21.13 -4.90 -4.76
CA TYR A 17 21.50 -5.74 -5.92
C TYR A 17 20.32 -6.41 -6.63
N GLY A 18 19.11 -5.83 -6.56
CA GLY A 18 18.00 -6.18 -7.45
C GLY A 18 16.81 -6.91 -6.82
N GLY A 19 16.91 -7.36 -5.56
CA GLY A 19 15.80 -8.02 -4.88
C GLY A 19 14.60 -7.09 -4.64
N SER A 20 14.86 -5.82 -4.32
CA SER A 20 13.78 -4.84 -4.15
C SER A 20 13.19 -4.38 -5.48
N ALA A 21 14.00 -4.29 -6.55
CA ALA A 21 13.55 -3.89 -7.88
C ALA A 21 12.50 -4.83 -8.49
N HIS A 22 12.46 -6.09 -8.05
CA HIS A 22 11.45 -7.09 -8.43
C HIS A 22 10.02 -6.64 -8.08
N PHE A 23 9.85 -5.88 -6.99
CA PHE A 23 8.55 -5.36 -6.57
C PHE A 23 8.13 -4.05 -7.26
N GLY A 24 8.93 -3.60 -8.24
CA GLY A 24 8.72 -2.36 -8.98
C GLY A 24 9.87 -1.38 -8.80
N VAL A 25 10.01 -0.49 -9.79
CA VAL A 25 11.06 0.53 -9.80
C VAL A 25 10.44 1.91 -10.01
N HIS A 26 10.84 2.85 -9.15
CA HIS A 26 10.42 4.24 -9.25
C HIS A 26 11.63 5.18 -9.40
N PRO A 27 11.49 6.32 -10.11
CA PRO A 27 12.55 7.31 -10.23
C PRO A 27 13.06 7.79 -8.86
N TRP A 28 14.34 8.20 -8.79
CA TRP A 28 14.97 8.67 -7.55
C TRP A 28 14.20 9.82 -6.86
N HIS A 29 13.58 10.70 -7.66
CA HIS A 29 12.86 11.88 -7.19
C HIS A 29 11.45 11.59 -6.69
N TRP A 30 10.98 10.34 -6.78
CA TRP A 30 9.59 9.96 -6.47
C TRP A 30 9.14 10.35 -5.06
N TYR A 31 9.99 10.24 -4.04
CA TYR A 31 9.64 10.68 -2.69
C TYR A 31 9.43 12.20 -2.60
N PHE A 32 10.15 13.00 -3.39
CA PHE A 32 9.99 14.45 -3.40
C PHE A 32 8.79 14.90 -4.22
N SER A 33 8.57 14.28 -5.39
CA SER A 33 7.53 14.70 -6.32
C SER A 33 6.15 14.11 -6.00
N GLN A 34 6.09 12.87 -5.54
CA GLN A 34 4.83 12.14 -5.32
C GLN A 34 4.66 11.73 -3.86
N GLY A 35 5.67 11.10 -3.26
CA GLY A 35 5.55 10.51 -1.91
C GLY A 35 5.24 11.54 -0.82
N LEU A 36 6.03 12.61 -0.70
CA LEU A 36 5.80 13.65 0.30
C LEU A 36 4.50 14.43 0.01
N VAL A 37 4.18 14.65 -1.26
CA VAL A 37 2.97 15.35 -1.67
C VAL A 37 1.72 14.54 -1.30
N SER A 38 1.73 13.23 -1.54
CA SER A 38 0.60 12.36 -1.24
C SER A 38 0.44 12.10 0.25
N VAL A 39 1.53 11.97 1.01
CA VAL A 39 1.47 11.69 2.45
C VAL A 39 1.19 12.95 3.27
N MET A 40 1.77 14.11 2.91
CA MET A 40 1.52 15.36 3.62
C MET A 40 0.27 16.10 3.14
N THR A 41 -0.23 15.78 1.94
CA THR A 41 -1.42 16.40 1.32
C THR A 41 -1.40 17.94 1.49
N VAL A 42 -2.39 18.48 2.18
CA VAL A 42 -2.57 19.91 2.41
C VAL A 42 -1.61 20.42 3.51
N HIS A 43 -1.13 19.54 4.41
CA HIS A 43 -0.16 19.92 5.46
C HIS A 43 1.22 20.30 4.91
N LEU A 44 1.53 19.93 3.67
CA LEU A 44 2.82 20.22 3.05
C LEU A 44 3.13 21.72 3.03
N LEU A 45 2.14 22.57 2.76
CA LEU A 45 2.33 24.01 2.68
C LEU A 45 2.70 24.63 4.05
N PRO A 46 1.94 24.40 5.15
CA PRO A 46 2.36 24.78 6.49
C PRO A 46 3.76 24.26 6.90
N VAL A 47 4.13 23.04 6.51
CA VAL A 47 5.46 22.49 6.78
C VAL A 47 6.55 23.33 6.11
N ILE A 48 6.40 23.61 4.80
CA ILE A 48 7.35 24.41 4.03
C ILE A 48 7.50 25.81 4.62
N LEU A 49 6.37 26.48 4.93
CA LEU A 49 6.39 27.81 5.55
C LEU A 49 7.00 27.78 6.96
N GLY A 50 6.78 26.68 7.70
CA GLY A 50 7.42 26.40 8.99
C GLY A 50 8.93 26.31 8.88
N LEU A 51 9.44 25.59 7.88
CA LEU A 51 10.88 25.49 7.62
C LEU A 51 11.49 26.88 7.34
N PHE A 52 10.86 27.69 6.48
CA PHE A 52 11.37 29.03 6.16
C PHE A 52 11.33 30.00 7.34
N THR A 53 10.26 29.98 8.14
CA THR A 53 10.14 30.83 9.33
C THR A 53 11.08 30.39 10.46
N HIS A 54 11.38 29.09 10.55
CA HIS A 54 12.25 28.53 11.58
C HIS A 54 13.74 28.59 11.24
N CYS A 55 14.12 28.66 9.96
CA CYS A 55 15.50 28.90 9.51
C CYS A 55 16.14 30.17 10.12
N ALA A 56 15.34 31.08 10.69
CA ALA A 56 15.80 32.24 11.43
C ALA A 56 16.27 31.96 12.89
N LEU A 57 15.96 30.79 13.48
CA LEU A 57 16.24 30.45 14.89
C LEU A 57 16.84 29.03 15.03
N ARG A 58 18.10 28.95 15.51
CA ARG A 58 19.08 27.90 15.16
C ARG A 58 19.09 26.52 15.85
N PRO A 59 18.36 26.16 16.93
CA PRO A 59 18.57 24.85 17.57
C PRO A 59 17.68 23.69 17.07
N THR A 60 16.61 23.93 16.31
CA THR A 60 15.58 22.92 15.96
C THR A 60 15.63 22.43 14.51
N LEU A 61 16.57 22.90 13.69
CA LEU A 61 16.77 22.42 12.30
C LEU A 61 17.33 20.98 12.24
N SER A 62 17.77 20.41 13.37
CA SER A 62 18.28 19.04 13.45
C SER A 62 17.25 18.01 12.97
N LEU A 63 15.96 18.20 13.24
CA LEU A 63 14.90 17.28 12.81
C LEU A 63 14.64 17.34 11.31
N ALA A 64 14.66 18.54 10.72
CA ALA A 64 14.57 18.72 9.26
C ALA A 64 15.76 18.07 8.56
N TYR A 65 16.97 18.22 9.11
CA TYR A 65 18.17 17.57 8.59
C TYR A 65 18.01 16.05 8.61
N ILE A 66 17.55 15.46 9.73
CA ILE A 66 17.27 14.02 9.84
C ILE A 66 16.24 13.58 8.80
N ALA A 67 15.13 14.32 8.64
CA ALA A 67 14.09 14.00 7.67
C ALA A 67 14.60 14.05 6.23
N VAL A 68 15.34 15.11 5.86
CA VAL A 68 15.92 15.26 4.52
C VAL A 68 16.90 14.14 4.24
N TRP A 69 17.82 13.84 5.17
CA TRP A 69 18.77 12.74 5.01
C TRP A 69 18.06 11.40 4.86
N TYR A 70 17.04 11.14 5.68
CA TYR A 70 16.26 9.93 5.60
C TYR A 70 15.64 9.75 4.21
N VAL A 71 15.00 10.80 3.66
CA VAL A 71 14.42 10.78 2.31
C VAL A 71 15.48 10.57 1.24
N VAL A 72 16.62 11.28 1.33
CA VAL A 72 17.72 11.15 0.35
C VAL A 72 18.26 9.72 0.31
N PHE A 73 18.52 9.11 1.46
CA PHE A 73 19.00 7.72 1.49
C PHE A 73 17.96 6.74 0.94
N HIS A 74 16.68 6.91 1.30
CA HIS A 74 15.61 6.05 0.77
C HIS A 74 15.37 6.27 -0.73
N SER A 75 15.64 7.46 -1.26
CA SER A 75 15.52 7.77 -2.69
C SER A 75 16.43 6.92 -3.58
N PHE A 76 17.54 6.39 -3.05
CA PHE A 76 18.43 5.48 -3.77
C PHE A 76 17.91 4.04 -3.85
N LEU A 77 16.89 3.66 -3.06
CA LEU A 77 16.26 2.36 -3.18
C LEU A 77 15.42 2.31 -4.46
N PRO A 78 15.52 1.25 -5.29
CA PRO A 78 14.79 1.18 -6.55
C PRO A 78 13.27 1.07 -6.28
N HIS A 79 12.88 0.21 -5.34
CA HIS A 79 11.50 0.11 -4.86
C HIS A 79 11.19 1.19 -3.82
N LYS A 80 10.02 1.80 -3.96
CA LYS A 80 9.59 2.92 -3.11
C LYS A 80 8.16 2.74 -2.69
N GLU A 81 7.88 3.07 -1.44
CA GLU A 81 6.55 2.95 -0.88
C GLU A 81 6.25 4.11 0.06
N HIS A 82 4.99 4.54 0.09
CA HIS A 82 4.55 5.61 0.98
C HIS A 82 4.81 5.30 2.45
N ARG A 83 4.70 4.03 2.87
CA ARG A 83 4.91 3.62 4.27
C ARG A 83 6.32 3.86 4.78
N PHE A 84 7.32 3.93 3.88
CA PHE A 84 8.68 4.25 4.28
C PHE A 84 8.80 5.72 4.74
N LEU A 85 7.86 6.61 4.38
CA LEU A 85 7.85 7.98 4.90
C LEU A 85 7.24 8.12 6.30
N LEU A 86 6.58 7.09 6.85
CA LEU A 86 5.90 7.17 8.16
C LEU A 86 6.80 7.69 9.31
N PRO A 87 8.08 7.29 9.42
CA PRO A 87 8.94 7.76 10.52
C PRO A 87 9.21 9.26 10.53
N ILE A 88 9.18 9.93 9.37
CA ILE A 88 9.51 11.36 9.27
C ILE A 88 8.29 12.28 9.38
N ILE A 89 7.06 11.74 9.25
CA ILE A 89 5.82 12.52 9.31
C ILE A 89 5.73 13.35 10.61
N PRO A 90 5.97 12.77 11.82
CA PRO A 90 5.85 13.54 13.05
C PRO A 90 6.84 14.70 13.12
N PHE A 91 8.05 14.52 12.58
CA PHE A 91 9.07 15.57 12.55
C PHE A 91 8.66 16.73 11.64
N LEU A 92 8.08 16.43 10.48
CA LEU A 92 7.57 17.45 9.56
C LEU A 92 6.38 18.22 10.19
N CYS A 93 5.46 17.52 10.85
CA CYS A 93 4.32 18.13 11.52
C CYS A 93 4.71 19.15 12.61
N LEU A 94 5.87 18.99 13.26
CA LEU A 94 6.37 19.99 14.22
C LEU A 94 6.61 21.35 13.56
N TYR A 95 7.12 21.39 12.33
CA TYR A 95 7.34 22.63 11.59
C TYR A 95 6.03 23.29 11.19
N ALA A 96 5.03 22.51 10.78
CA ALA A 96 3.68 23.03 10.52
C ALA A 96 3.07 23.64 11.79
N GLY A 97 3.18 22.97 12.94
CA GLY A 97 2.72 23.50 14.23
C GLY A 97 3.44 24.79 14.63
N HIS A 98 4.76 24.85 14.43
CA HIS A 98 5.55 26.05 14.68
C HIS A 98 5.09 27.24 13.82
N PHE A 99 4.90 27.02 12.51
CA PHE A 99 4.39 28.05 11.59
C PHE A 99 3.08 28.64 12.07
N LEU A 100 2.12 27.78 12.45
CA LEU A 100 0.81 28.21 12.93
C LEU A 100 0.94 29.00 14.24
N ALA A 101 1.78 28.54 15.18
CA ALA A 101 1.98 29.20 16.46
C ALA A 101 2.61 30.60 16.33
N VAL A 102 3.65 30.75 15.50
CA VAL A 102 4.30 32.05 15.24
C VAL A 102 3.34 32.98 14.49
N SER A 103 2.64 32.48 13.48
CA SER A 103 1.65 33.26 12.72
C SER A 103 0.52 33.76 13.62
N TYR A 104 0.02 32.92 14.53
CA TYR A 104 -1.00 33.31 15.51
C TYR A 104 -0.51 34.41 16.45
N LYS A 105 0.69 34.25 17.05
CA LYS A 105 1.28 35.28 17.92
C LYS A 105 1.48 36.60 17.18
N GLY A 106 2.02 36.55 15.96
CA GLY A 106 2.24 37.73 15.12
C GLY A 106 0.95 38.46 14.76
N ALA A 107 -0.14 37.72 14.51
CA ALA A 107 -1.45 38.29 14.25
C ALA A 107 -2.10 38.88 15.51
N TRP A 108 -1.97 38.21 16.65
CA TRP A 108 -2.56 38.67 17.92
C TRP A 108 -1.93 39.96 18.45
N ASN A 109 -0.62 40.15 18.23
CA ASN A 109 0.11 41.34 18.65
C ASN A 109 -0.18 42.59 17.81
N LYS A 110 -0.82 42.46 16.63
CA LYS A 110 -1.23 43.62 15.83
C LYS A 110 -2.47 44.28 16.43
N SER A 111 -2.48 45.61 16.45
CA SER A 111 -3.58 46.41 17.04
C SER A 111 -4.88 46.35 16.24
N SER A 112 -4.81 46.16 14.91
CA SER A 112 -5.98 46.16 14.03
C SER A 112 -6.91 44.97 14.26
N PHE A 113 -8.14 45.24 14.70
CA PHE A 113 -9.21 44.24 14.90
C PHE A 113 -9.57 43.50 13.61
N LEU A 114 -9.63 44.21 12.48
CA LEU A 114 -9.92 43.62 11.16
C LEU A 114 -8.85 42.61 10.74
N PHE A 115 -7.57 42.86 11.07
CA PHE A 115 -6.49 41.92 10.80
C PHE A 115 -6.64 40.62 11.62
N LYS A 116 -7.06 40.73 12.89
CA LYS A 116 -7.30 39.57 13.76
C LYS A 116 -8.44 38.69 13.23
N ILE A 117 -9.56 39.31 12.81
CA ILE A 117 -10.69 38.59 12.20
C ILE A 117 -10.25 37.90 10.90
N SER A 118 -9.56 38.61 10.01
CA SER A 118 -9.09 38.04 8.74
C SER A 118 -8.16 36.84 8.95
N PHE A 119 -7.24 36.93 9.91
CA PHE A 119 -6.34 35.82 10.24
C PHE A 119 -7.08 34.62 10.85
N LEU A 120 -8.03 34.86 11.76
CA LEU A 120 -8.85 33.78 12.34
C LEU A 120 -9.68 33.08 11.25
N LEU A 121 -10.27 33.84 10.34
CA LEU A 121 -11.01 33.29 9.20
C LEU A 121 -10.10 32.43 8.31
N MET A 122 -8.87 32.88 8.03
CA MET A 122 -7.89 32.09 7.29
C MET A 122 -7.55 30.76 8.00
N LEU A 123 -7.35 30.77 9.32
CA LEU A 123 -7.13 29.54 10.09
C LEU A 123 -8.32 28.59 10.04
N VAL A 124 -9.55 29.11 10.19
CA VAL A 124 -10.77 28.31 10.12
C VAL A 124 -10.92 27.70 8.73
N VAL A 125 -10.74 28.49 7.66
CA VAL A 125 -10.79 28.01 6.29
C VAL A 125 -9.71 26.94 6.05
N SER A 126 -8.48 27.15 6.53
CA SER A 126 -7.40 26.16 6.41
C SER A 126 -7.74 24.87 7.16
N PHE A 127 -8.30 24.95 8.37
CA PHE A 127 -8.70 23.78 9.13
C PHE A 127 -9.83 23.00 8.45
N LEU A 128 -10.84 23.71 7.95
CA LEU A 128 -11.92 23.12 7.17
C LEU A 128 -11.39 22.45 5.90
N LEU A 129 -10.45 23.07 5.19
CA LEU A 129 -9.80 22.47 4.02
C LEU A 129 -9.08 21.15 4.38
N MET A 130 -8.36 21.11 5.52
CA MET A 130 -7.72 19.88 5.99
C MET A 130 -8.72 18.76 6.21
N LEU A 131 -9.85 19.07 6.86
CA LEU A 131 -10.90 18.09 7.12
C LEU A 131 -11.55 17.62 5.82
N VAL A 132 -11.96 18.54 4.95
CA VAL A 132 -12.67 18.23 3.70
C VAL A 132 -11.81 17.44 2.73
N VAL A 133 -10.48 17.61 2.74
CA VAL A 133 -9.59 16.81 1.88
C VAL A 133 -9.21 15.48 2.53
N ASN A 134 -8.73 15.49 3.78
CA ASN A 134 -8.18 14.27 4.37
C ASN A 134 -9.25 13.27 4.85
N VAL A 135 -10.40 13.74 5.37
CA VAL A 135 -11.43 12.83 5.89
C VAL A 135 -12.06 12.00 4.76
N PRO A 136 -12.57 12.58 3.66
CA PRO A 136 -13.11 11.78 2.56
C PRO A 136 -12.05 10.89 1.90
N LEU A 137 -10.82 11.40 1.72
CA LEU A 137 -9.75 10.61 1.14
C LEU A 137 -9.42 9.39 2.00
N SER A 138 -9.23 9.57 3.31
CA SER A 138 -8.93 8.48 4.24
C SER A 138 -10.07 7.47 4.34
N LEU A 139 -11.32 7.91 4.38
CA LEU A 139 -12.48 7.02 4.37
C LEU A 139 -12.54 6.21 3.08
N TYR A 140 -12.34 6.85 1.92
CA TYR A 140 -12.35 6.17 0.64
C TYR A 140 -11.23 5.13 0.54
N THR A 141 -9.99 5.51 0.87
CA THR A 141 -8.84 4.61 0.75
C THR A 141 -8.86 3.47 1.77
N SER A 142 -9.52 3.67 2.92
CA SER A 142 -9.57 2.64 3.97
C SER A 142 -10.77 1.70 3.85
N MET A 143 -11.89 2.17 3.30
CA MET A 143 -13.15 1.40 3.27
C MET A 143 -13.54 0.90 1.88
N VAL A 144 -13.10 1.57 0.81
CA VAL A 144 -13.60 1.32 -0.54
C VAL A 144 -12.50 0.84 -1.48
N HIS A 145 -11.35 1.51 -1.49
CA HIS A 145 -10.26 1.17 -2.39
C HIS A 145 -9.58 -0.13 -1.97
N GLN A 146 -9.41 -1.06 -2.91
CA GLN A 146 -8.73 -2.36 -2.73
C GLN A 146 -9.34 -3.30 -1.68
N VAL A 147 -10.65 -3.20 -1.40
CA VAL A 147 -11.34 -4.01 -0.37
C VAL A 147 -11.50 -5.49 -0.73
N GLY A 148 -11.43 -5.83 -2.02
CA GLY A 148 -11.77 -7.16 -2.57
C GLY A 148 -11.10 -8.37 -1.89
N PRO A 149 -9.76 -8.41 -1.72
CA PRO A 149 -9.10 -9.55 -1.08
C PRO A 149 -9.54 -9.78 0.36
N MET A 150 -9.77 -8.72 1.13
CA MET A 150 -10.30 -8.80 2.49
C MET A 150 -11.74 -9.30 2.49
N ALA A 151 -12.58 -8.77 1.59
CA ALA A 151 -13.95 -9.25 1.42
C ALA A 151 -13.99 -10.73 1.03
N ALA A 152 -13.08 -11.21 0.19
CA ALA A 152 -12.99 -12.61 -0.20
C ALA A 152 -12.62 -13.52 0.97
N ALA A 153 -11.66 -13.08 1.79
CA ALA A 153 -11.26 -13.83 2.97
C ALA A 153 -12.43 -13.95 3.97
N MET A 154 -13.15 -12.86 4.20
CA MET A 154 -14.34 -12.84 5.05
C MET A 154 -15.47 -13.71 4.48
N SER A 155 -15.73 -13.62 3.17
CA SER A 155 -16.76 -14.43 2.48
C SER A 155 -16.49 -15.93 2.67
N ILE A 156 -15.27 -16.39 2.36
CA ILE A 156 -14.88 -17.80 2.52
C ILE A 156 -14.93 -18.24 3.98
N SER A 157 -14.38 -17.42 4.90
CA SER A 157 -14.36 -17.75 6.34
C SER A 157 -15.75 -17.86 6.95
N SER A 158 -16.72 -17.08 6.46
CA SER A 158 -18.10 -17.08 6.97
C SER A 158 -18.93 -18.26 6.42
N GLN A 159 -18.65 -18.71 5.20
CA GLN A 159 -19.45 -19.73 4.50
C GLN A 159 -19.05 -21.17 4.87
N HIS A 160 -17.82 -21.41 5.32
CA HIS A 160 -17.30 -22.77 5.46
C HIS A 160 -16.67 -23.09 6.81
N PRO A 161 -17.44 -23.65 7.76
CA PRO A 161 -16.91 -24.41 8.88
C PRO A 161 -16.45 -25.83 8.44
N ALA A 162 -16.06 -26.02 7.18
CA ALA A 162 -15.65 -27.33 6.68
C ALA A 162 -14.32 -27.74 7.34
N PRO A 163 -14.15 -29.02 7.72
CA PRO A 163 -12.96 -29.48 8.44
C PRO A 163 -11.67 -29.40 7.62
N ASN A 164 -11.74 -29.27 6.28
CA ASN A 164 -10.59 -29.19 5.38
C ASN A 164 -10.82 -28.13 4.29
N LEU A 165 -10.39 -26.90 4.56
CA LEU A 165 -10.51 -25.78 3.62
C LEU A 165 -9.24 -25.70 2.76
N SER A 166 -9.34 -25.75 1.43
CA SER A 166 -8.20 -25.63 0.52
C SER A 166 -8.43 -24.51 -0.47
N ILE A 167 -7.71 -23.40 -0.30
CA ILE A 167 -7.89 -22.15 -1.02
C ILE A 167 -6.71 -21.95 -1.96
N VAL A 168 -6.98 -21.81 -3.25
CA VAL A 168 -5.98 -21.39 -4.25
C VAL A 168 -6.23 -19.93 -4.63
N GLN A 169 -5.22 -19.09 -4.42
CA GLN A 169 -5.24 -17.67 -4.72
C GLN A 169 -4.52 -17.42 -6.06
N LEU A 170 -5.31 -17.27 -7.14
CA LEU A 170 -4.83 -16.98 -8.50
C LEU A 170 -4.86 -15.47 -8.76
N MET A 171 -4.10 -14.73 -7.96
CA MET A 171 -4.03 -13.28 -7.94
C MET A 171 -2.60 -12.82 -7.66
N PRO A 172 -2.26 -11.54 -7.86
CA PRO A 172 -0.94 -11.04 -7.54
C PRO A 172 -0.55 -11.36 -6.10
N CYS A 173 0.73 -11.65 -5.89
CA CYS A 173 1.26 -11.99 -4.58
C CYS A 173 0.90 -11.01 -3.47
N TYR A 174 0.81 -11.54 -2.24
CA TYR A 174 0.58 -10.78 -1.01
C TYR A 174 -0.69 -9.91 -1.02
N SER A 175 -1.60 -10.11 -1.98
CA SER A 175 -2.83 -9.31 -2.12
C SER A 175 -3.91 -9.72 -1.12
N MET A 176 -4.01 -11.01 -0.81
CA MET A 176 -5.04 -11.54 0.08
C MET A 176 -4.44 -11.96 1.43
N PRO A 177 -5.08 -11.57 2.54
CA PRO A 177 -4.64 -12.00 3.86
C PRO A 177 -4.83 -13.51 3.99
N GLN A 178 -3.77 -14.20 4.37
CA GLN A 178 -3.73 -15.66 4.45
C GLN A 178 -4.17 -16.09 5.86
N HIS A 179 -3.33 -16.83 6.58
CA HIS A 179 -3.65 -17.35 7.92
C HIS A 179 -4.15 -16.30 8.92
N SER A 180 -3.83 -15.01 8.73
CA SER A 180 -4.37 -13.89 9.52
C SER A 180 -5.90 -13.82 9.59
N TYR A 181 -6.61 -14.34 8.58
CA TYR A 181 -8.08 -14.32 8.52
C TYR A 181 -8.72 -15.70 8.69
N PHE A 182 -7.92 -16.76 8.68
CA PHE A 182 -8.40 -18.16 8.78
C PHE A 182 -7.87 -18.85 10.04
N HIS A 183 -7.60 -18.08 11.09
CA HIS A 183 -7.16 -18.63 12.38
C HIS A 183 -8.20 -19.59 12.97
N GLY A 184 -7.75 -20.72 13.52
CA GLY A 184 -8.63 -21.72 14.13
C GLY A 184 -9.25 -22.73 13.16
N HIS A 185 -8.96 -22.63 11.86
CA HIS A 185 -9.38 -23.60 10.84
C HIS A 185 -8.18 -24.41 10.33
N ASN A 186 -8.41 -25.69 10.01
CA ASN A 186 -7.45 -26.49 9.26
C ASN A 186 -7.55 -26.10 7.77
N VAL A 187 -6.78 -25.09 7.39
CA VAL A 187 -6.78 -24.50 6.05
C VAL A 187 -5.44 -24.70 5.36
N SER A 188 -5.49 -25.19 4.12
CA SER A 188 -4.39 -25.13 3.15
C SER A 188 -4.59 -23.92 2.26
N ILE A 189 -3.63 -23.01 2.23
CA ILE A 189 -3.67 -21.81 1.39
C ILE A 189 -2.50 -21.88 0.42
N ARG A 190 -2.80 -21.91 -0.87
CA ARG A 190 -1.80 -21.82 -1.93
C ARG A 190 -1.95 -20.49 -2.66
N SER A 191 -0.95 -19.62 -2.52
CA SER A 191 -0.81 -18.39 -3.30
C SER A 191 0.29 -18.56 -4.35
N LEU A 192 0.24 -17.81 -5.45
CA LEU A 192 1.32 -17.79 -6.43
C LEU A 192 2.63 -17.32 -5.76
N ASP A 193 3.75 -17.98 -6.08
CA ASP A 193 5.06 -17.54 -5.62
C ASP A 193 5.62 -16.41 -6.51
N CYS A 194 6.25 -15.44 -5.86
CA CYS A 194 6.95 -14.32 -6.48
C CYS A 194 8.20 -13.99 -5.68
N SER A 195 8.81 -15.00 -5.08
CA SER A 195 10.10 -14.86 -4.43
C SER A 195 11.11 -14.30 -5.44
N PRO A 196 11.89 -13.27 -5.06
CA PRO A 196 12.84 -12.67 -5.98
C PRO A 196 13.97 -13.65 -6.31
N ASN A 197 14.64 -13.41 -7.42
CA ASN A 197 15.77 -14.22 -7.87
C ASN A 197 17.01 -14.07 -6.97
N LEU A 198 17.07 -14.84 -5.89
CA LEU A 198 18.19 -14.79 -4.94
C LEU A 198 19.50 -15.37 -5.51
N LEU A 199 19.41 -16.22 -6.54
CA LEU A 199 20.55 -16.89 -7.15
C LEU A 199 21.09 -16.16 -8.39
N SER A 200 20.49 -15.02 -8.76
CA SER A 200 20.84 -14.23 -9.95
C SER A 200 20.85 -15.05 -11.25
N ASP A 201 19.97 -16.05 -11.36
CA ASP A 201 19.78 -16.82 -12.59
C ASP A 201 19.13 -15.93 -13.67
N PRO A 202 19.80 -15.65 -14.82
CA PRO A 202 19.26 -14.78 -15.85
C PRO A 202 17.99 -15.31 -16.53
N LEU A 203 17.67 -16.60 -16.37
CA LEU A 203 16.46 -17.23 -16.92
C LEU A 203 15.33 -17.34 -15.89
N PHE A 204 15.51 -16.78 -14.69
CA PHE A 204 14.51 -16.83 -13.64
C PHE A 204 13.28 -16.01 -14.01
N ILE A 205 12.13 -16.69 -14.07
CA ILE A 205 10.80 -16.09 -14.13
C ILE A 205 10.04 -16.67 -12.94
N ASP A 206 9.42 -15.82 -12.14
CA ASP A 206 8.65 -16.29 -10.99
C ASP A 206 7.30 -16.90 -11.40
N GLU A 207 6.71 -17.67 -10.48
CA GLU A 207 5.46 -18.40 -10.71
C GLU A 207 4.30 -17.44 -11.02
N ALA A 208 4.24 -16.29 -10.36
CA ALA A 208 3.19 -15.29 -10.57
C ALA A 208 3.31 -14.66 -11.96
N ASP A 209 4.51 -14.33 -12.42
CA ASP A 209 4.78 -13.83 -13.77
C ASP A 209 4.34 -14.85 -14.83
N HIS A 210 4.76 -16.12 -14.67
CA HIS A 210 4.36 -17.20 -15.58
C HIS A 210 2.84 -17.40 -15.63
N PHE A 211 2.14 -17.28 -14.49
CA PHE A 211 0.68 -17.34 -14.45
C PHE A 211 0.02 -16.15 -15.16
N HIS A 212 0.52 -14.92 -14.93
CA HIS A 212 -0.10 -13.72 -15.47
C HIS A 212 0.13 -13.54 -16.98
N ASP A 213 1.22 -14.11 -17.51
CA ASP A 213 1.53 -14.12 -18.95
C ASP A 213 0.65 -15.13 -19.71
N ASP A 214 0.63 -16.40 -19.30
CA ASP A 214 -0.27 -17.43 -19.88
C ASP A 214 -0.98 -18.27 -18.80
N PRO A 215 -2.13 -17.79 -18.30
CA PRO A 215 -2.85 -18.46 -17.22
C PRO A 215 -3.44 -19.80 -17.67
N LYS A 216 -3.72 -20.01 -18.97
CA LYS A 216 -4.27 -21.27 -19.46
C LYS A 216 -3.21 -22.37 -19.42
N SER A 217 -2.03 -22.09 -19.96
CA SER A 217 -0.92 -23.06 -19.97
C SER A 217 -0.41 -23.33 -18.56
N PHE A 218 -0.31 -22.29 -17.72
CA PHE A 218 0.04 -22.44 -16.32
C PHE A 218 -0.89 -23.41 -15.59
N LEU A 219 -2.21 -23.19 -15.67
CA LEU A 219 -3.16 -24.06 -14.97
C LEU A 219 -3.11 -25.50 -15.50
N LYS A 220 -2.93 -25.73 -16.80
CA LYS A 220 -2.77 -27.10 -17.34
C LYS A 220 -1.59 -27.84 -16.71
N ASN A 221 -0.47 -27.16 -16.50
CA ASN A 221 0.76 -27.76 -16.01
C ASN A 221 0.78 -27.91 -14.48
N PHE A 222 0.34 -26.89 -13.76
CA PHE A 222 0.48 -26.81 -12.29
C PHE A 222 -0.74 -27.28 -11.52
N TRP A 223 -1.92 -27.41 -12.14
CA TRP A 223 -3.13 -27.85 -11.44
C TRP A 223 -2.99 -29.17 -10.68
N PRO A 224 -2.35 -30.22 -11.21
CA PRO A 224 -2.18 -31.47 -10.48
C PRO A 224 -1.42 -31.30 -9.15
N SER A 225 -0.57 -30.27 -9.04
CA SER A 225 0.20 -29.99 -7.82
C SER A 225 -0.64 -29.39 -6.69
N PHE A 226 -1.80 -28.78 -7.00
CA PHE A 226 -2.67 -28.18 -5.99
C PHE A 226 -3.47 -29.20 -5.19
N GLY A 227 -3.58 -30.45 -5.68
CA GLY A 227 -4.35 -31.50 -5.02
C GLY A 227 -5.85 -31.17 -4.95
N TYR A 228 -6.46 -31.41 -3.79
CA TYR A 228 -7.86 -31.03 -3.57
C TYR A 228 -7.96 -29.51 -3.36
N VAL A 229 -8.85 -28.87 -4.13
CA VAL A 229 -9.12 -27.43 -4.05
C VAL A 229 -10.62 -27.25 -3.79
N SER A 230 -10.97 -26.56 -2.71
CA SER A 230 -12.36 -26.22 -2.40
C SER A 230 -12.71 -24.82 -2.92
N HIS A 231 -11.77 -23.87 -2.86
CA HIS A 231 -11.98 -22.50 -3.29
C HIS A 231 -10.88 -22.01 -4.22
N VAL A 232 -11.27 -21.25 -5.23
CA VAL A 232 -10.35 -20.49 -6.07
C VAL A 232 -10.73 -19.02 -6.00
N VAL A 233 -9.75 -18.16 -5.72
CA VAL A 233 -9.94 -16.71 -5.68
C VAL A 233 -9.16 -16.08 -6.83
N ILE A 234 -9.85 -15.32 -7.69
CA ILE A 234 -9.29 -14.83 -8.95
C ILE A 234 -9.95 -13.51 -9.38
N TYR A 235 -9.22 -12.60 -10.02
CA TYR A 235 -9.81 -11.39 -10.61
C TYR A 235 -10.67 -11.72 -11.83
N GLU A 236 -11.77 -10.98 -12.03
CA GLU A 236 -12.77 -11.23 -13.07
C GLU A 236 -12.17 -11.24 -14.49
N LYS A 237 -11.33 -10.25 -14.83
CA LYS A 237 -10.53 -10.22 -16.06
C LYS A 237 -9.70 -11.48 -16.27
N THR A 238 -9.03 -12.01 -15.25
CA THR A 238 -8.20 -13.21 -15.38
C THR A 238 -9.06 -14.45 -15.51
N PHE A 239 -10.18 -14.53 -14.76
CA PHE A 239 -11.15 -15.61 -14.88
C PHE A 239 -11.71 -15.75 -16.30
N SER A 240 -11.99 -14.63 -17.00
CA SER A 240 -12.45 -14.67 -18.39
C SER A 240 -11.52 -15.45 -19.33
N LYS A 241 -10.22 -15.52 -19.01
CA LYS A 241 -9.23 -16.30 -19.77
C LYS A 241 -9.22 -17.78 -19.41
N VAL A 242 -9.68 -18.18 -18.23
CA VAL A 242 -9.55 -19.57 -17.71
C VAL A 242 -10.88 -20.19 -17.29
N ALA A 243 -12.00 -19.54 -17.60
CA ALA A 243 -13.35 -19.98 -17.23
C ALA A 243 -13.60 -21.44 -17.63
N ASP A 244 -13.35 -21.81 -18.90
CA ASP A 244 -13.57 -23.18 -19.39
C ASP A 244 -12.76 -24.23 -18.59
N PHE A 245 -11.53 -23.89 -18.21
CA PHE A 245 -10.65 -24.79 -17.45
C PHE A 245 -11.18 -25.05 -16.05
N LEU A 246 -11.68 -24.01 -15.38
CA LEU A 246 -12.19 -24.09 -14.01
C LEU A 246 -13.62 -24.69 -13.98
N SER A 247 -14.49 -24.29 -14.91
CA SER A 247 -15.85 -24.83 -15.02
C SER A 247 -15.88 -26.32 -15.39
N SER A 248 -14.97 -26.79 -16.25
CA SER A 248 -14.81 -28.22 -16.54
C SER A 248 -14.39 -29.07 -15.33
N ARG A 249 -13.94 -28.44 -14.24
CA ARG A 249 -13.53 -29.07 -12.98
C ARG A 249 -14.53 -28.88 -11.84
N GLY A 250 -15.74 -28.42 -12.14
CA GLY A 250 -16.81 -28.27 -11.15
C GLY A 250 -16.85 -26.93 -10.43
N PHE A 251 -15.94 -25.99 -10.73
CA PHE A 251 -15.94 -24.67 -10.10
C PHE A 251 -17.03 -23.77 -10.67
N ARG A 252 -17.82 -23.18 -9.77
CA ARG A 252 -18.79 -22.12 -10.10
C ARG A 252 -18.55 -20.88 -9.26
N ILE A 253 -19.01 -19.74 -9.77
CA ILE A 253 -18.91 -18.45 -9.06
C ILE A 253 -19.87 -18.49 -7.87
N CYS A 254 -19.31 -18.41 -6.67
CA CYS A 254 -20.06 -18.32 -5.42
C CYS A 254 -20.27 -16.87 -4.99
N ASP A 255 -19.27 -16.02 -5.23
CA ASP A 255 -19.32 -14.63 -4.83
C ASP A 255 -18.60 -13.75 -5.86
N ARG A 256 -19.10 -12.53 -6.02
CA ARG A 256 -18.53 -11.49 -6.89
C ARG A 256 -18.37 -10.22 -6.07
N LEU A 257 -17.11 -9.91 -5.76
CA LEU A 257 -16.74 -8.91 -4.79
C LEU A 257 -16.09 -7.72 -5.46
N PHE A 258 -16.47 -6.52 -5.04
CA PHE A 258 -15.83 -5.29 -5.51
C PHE A 258 -14.40 -5.18 -4.95
N HIS A 259 -13.45 -4.81 -5.80
CA HIS A 259 -12.06 -4.57 -5.42
C HIS A 259 -11.71 -3.09 -5.35
N ALA A 260 -11.75 -2.39 -6.49
CA ALA A 260 -11.34 -1.00 -6.58
C ALA A 260 -11.94 -0.32 -7.81
N HIS A 261 -12.10 1.00 -7.75
CA HIS A 261 -12.48 1.81 -8.94
C HIS A 261 -11.29 2.02 -9.89
N PHE A 262 -10.09 2.12 -9.31
CA PHE A 262 -8.84 2.41 -10.02
C PHE A 262 -7.82 1.32 -9.69
N PRO A 263 -7.71 0.26 -10.51
CA PRO A 263 -6.70 -0.77 -10.32
C PRO A 263 -5.28 -0.19 -10.39
N THR A 264 -4.38 -0.70 -9.55
CA THR A 264 -2.99 -0.20 -9.47
C THR A 264 -2.03 -0.93 -10.39
N SER A 265 -2.44 -2.10 -10.91
CA SER A 265 -1.64 -2.95 -11.78
C SER A 265 -2.49 -3.57 -12.88
N SER A 266 -1.86 -3.90 -14.00
CA SER A 266 -2.50 -4.62 -15.13
C SER A 266 -3.01 -6.02 -14.77
N ARG A 267 -2.50 -6.58 -13.66
CA ARG A 267 -2.83 -7.88 -13.07
C ARG A 267 -4.06 -7.84 -12.14
N GLN A 268 -4.56 -6.65 -11.83
CA GLN A 268 -5.76 -6.44 -11.01
C GLN A 268 -6.96 -6.11 -11.91
N ASP A 269 -8.15 -6.20 -11.33
CA ASP A 269 -9.41 -5.80 -11.95
C ASP A 269 -10.35 -5.18 -10.91
N ASN A 270 -11.42 -4.54 -11.37
CA ASN A 270 -12.41 -3.86 -10.51
C ASN A 270 -13.18 -4.84 -9.63
N TYR A 271 -13.28 -6.11 -10.05
CA TYR A 271 -13.99 -7.15 -9.32
C TYR A 271 -13.15 -8.42 -9.19
N LEU A 272 -13.40 -9.11 -8.08
CA LEU A 272 -12.75 -10.35 -7.70
C LEU A 272 -13.82 -11.41 -7.48
N LEU A 273 -13.55 -12.61 -7.97
CA LEU A 273 -14.47 -13.74 -7.94
C LEU A 273 -13.97 -14.76 -6.93
N VAL A 274 -14.90 -15.27 -6.13
CA VAL A 274 -14.70 -16.47 -5.31
C VAL A 274 -15.44 -17.61 -6.00
N LEU A 275 -14.69 -18.63 -6.37
CA LEU A 275 -15.22 -19.85 -6.98
C LEU A 275 -15.21 -20.97 -5.94
N CYS A 276 -16.27 -21.75 -5.87
CA CYS A 276 -16.32 -22.96 -5.04
C CYS A 276 -16.49 -24.20 -5.90
N ASN A 277 -15.90 -25.29 -5.42
CA ASN A 277 -16.07 -26.63 -5.96
C ASN A 277 -17.34 -27.26 -5.35
N MET A 278 -18.32 -27.61 -6.18
CA MET A 278 -19.55 -28.29 -5.75
C MET A 278 -19.47 -29.80 -5.95
#